data_AF-A0A924L0L6-F1
#
_entry.id   AF-A0A924L0L6-F1
#
_cell.length_a   1.000
_cell.length_b   1.000
_cell.length_c   1.000
_cell.angle_alpha   90.00
_cell.angle_beta   90.00
_cell.angle_gamma   90.00
#
_symmetry.space_group_name_H-M   'P 1'
#
loop_
_entity.id
_entity.type
_entity.pdbx_description
1 polymer ?
#
loop_
_entity_poly.entity_id
_entity_poly.type
_entity_poly.pdbx_seq_one_letter_code
_entity_poly.pdbx_strand_id
1 'polypeptide(L)'
;MLILKYDLGEVLECEPKIRECCEKEIKPPDGNKGSGDCCYDEWTAEYKEIDARYKKADKTVTYLTERLSHLTAQRDMWKIWKDEMDKACDYSKKICRQLEIVLHHNARISQNEFLTKRAINLLFCMLRDFFMQIDLLKKKYDSMANCIKCLNNPALVSGQGIMVLIEDYGKKLDAVIQTRDALIEAIIMAIGIINNINKNVGHPSHHFGLNMVLKEWKKAFNCDGKNQEESEEKRKPEFGMEGYQRNTPEGEFEDTGLEPMFKFPICDSRYYKKIEGKYSEDTEDFNELSKWLLNETKHRDNLKALRDGLNSVISDPNVDPSKRCAK
;
A
#
# COMPACT_ATOMS: atom_id res chain seq x y z
N MET A 1 21.09 13.10 -41.41
CA MET A 1 21.08 13.40 -42.86
C MET A 1 22.54 13.40 -43.31
N LEU A 2 23.04 12.25 -43.76
CA LEU A 2 24.36 12.11 -44.38
C LEU A 2 24.10 11.59 -45.79
N ILE A 3 24.25 12.49 -46.74
CA ILE A 3 24.11 12.24 -48.18
C ILE A 3 25.46 11.68 -48.61
N LEU A 4 25.54 10.38 -48.86
CA LEU A 4 26.65 9.82 -49.63
C LEU A 4 26.34 10.05 -51.11
N LYS A 5 26.97 11.09 -51.67
CA LYS A 5 27.16 11.23 -53.11
C LYS A 5 28.03 10.06 -53.56
N TYR A 6 27.45 9.11 -54.29
CA TYR A 6 28.23 8.17 -55.08
C TYR A 6 28.63 8.87 -56.38
N ASP A 7 29.90 9.25 -56.46
CA ASP A 7 30.56 9.64 -57.69
C ASP A 7 30.80 8.36 -58.52
N LEU A 8 30.22 8.28 -59.72
CA LEU A 8 30.28 7.13 -60.63
C LEU A 8 31.62 7.05 -61.40
N GLY A 9 32.73 7.37 -60.73
CA GLY A 9 34.03 7.57 -61.37
C GLY A 9 35.24 6.90 -60.71
N GLU A 10 35.07 6.21 -59.58
CA GLU A 10 36.14 5.38 -59.01
C GLU A 10 36.01 3.96 -59.52
N VAL A 11 36.88 3.62 -60.47
CA VAL A 11 37.20 2.23 -60.82
C VAL A 11 37.61 1.55 -59.51
N LEU A 12 36.73 0.71 -58.97
CA LEU A 12 37.05 -0.23 -57.91
C LEU A 12 38.22 -1.08 -58.41
N GLU A 13 39.44 -0.72 -57.99
CA GLU A 13 40.59 -1.60 -58.14
C GLU A 13 40.28 -2.87 -57.36
N CYS A 14 39.93 -3.93 -58.10
CA CYS A 14 39.75 -5.26 -57.55
C CYS A 14 41.03 -5.63 -56.77
N GLU A 15 40.88 -6.08 -55.52
CA GLU A 15 41.99 -6.63 -54.74
C GLU A 15 42.77 -7.64 -55.60
N PRO A 16 44.12 -7.72 -55.48
CA PRO A 16 44.94 -8.56 -56.34
C PRO A 16 44.50 -10.03 -56.42
N LYS A 17 43.91 -10.54 -55.34
CA LYS A 17 43.33 -11.90 -55.27
C LYS A 17 42.09 -12.08 -56.16
N ILE A 18 41.23 -11.06 -56.24
CA ILE A 18 40.04 -11.05 -57.11
C ILE A 18 40.46 -10.89 -58.57
N ARG A 19 41.53 -10.12 -58.82
CA ARG A 19 42.10 -9.93 -60.16
C ARG A 19 42.76 -11.20 -60.71
N GLU A 20 43.47 -11.95 -59.87
CA GLU A 20 44.07 -13.24 -60.25
C GLU A 20 43.06 -14.34 -60.61
N CYS A 21 41.84 -14.27 -60.08
CA CYS A 21 40.78 -15.23 -60.40
C CYS A 21 40.08 -14.93 -61.74
N CYS A 22 39.86 -13.66 -62.07
CA CYS A 22 39.17 -13.26 -63.31
C CYS A 22 40.07 -13.34 -64.57
N GLU A 23 41.40 -13.41 -64.44
CA GLU A 23 42.33 -13.39 -65.58
C GLU A 23 42.77 -14.77 -66.08
N LYS A 24 42.30 -15.87 -65.47
CA LYS A 24 42.62 -17.23 -65.94
C LYS A 24 41.43 -17.87 -66.66
N GLU A 25 41.32 -17.61 -67.97
CA GLU A 25 40.66 -18.56 -68.87
C GLU A 25 41.48 -19.87 -68.89
N ILE A 26 41.23 -20.75 -67.92
CA ILE A 26 41.79 -22.11 -67.93
C ILE A 26 41.01 -22.90 -68.99
N LYS A 27 41.59 -23.07 -70.18
CA LYS A 27 41.16 -24.14 -71.10
C LYS A 27 41.24 -25.49 -70.36
N PRO A 28 40.23 -26.35 -70.47
CA PRO A 28 40.22 -27.61 -69.73
C PRO A 28 41.33 -28.55 -70.23
N PRO A 29 42.04 -29.26 -69.33
CA PRO A 29 42.72 -30.49 -69.72
C PRO A 29 41.67 -31.56 -70.02
N ASP A 30 41.90 -32.36 -71.06
CA ASP A 30 41.01 -33.45 -71.47
C ASP A 30 40.68 -34.37 -70.27
N GLY A 31 39.39 -34.42 -69.93
CA GLY A 31 38.86 -35.41 -69.00
C GLY A 31 38.74 -34.97 -67.53
N ASN A 32 37.97 -33.90 -67.25
CA ASN A 32 37.13 -33.86 -66.05
C ASN A 32 36.05 -32.77 -66.17
N LYS A 33 34.80 -33.14 -65.88
CA LYS A 33 33.66 -32.22 -65.83
C LYS A 33 33.79 -31.33 -64.60
N GLY A 34 33.92 -30.01 -64.81
CA GLY A 34 33.80 -29.01 -63.75
C GLY A 34 34.77 -27.84 -63.91
N SER A 35 34.57 -26.99 -64.93
CA SER A 35 35.19 -25.66 -64.98
C SER A 35 34.32 -24.68 -64.16
N GLY A 36 34.63 -24.53 -62.87
CA GLY A 36 34.04 -23.50 -62.00
C GLY A 36 34.87 -22.21 -62.06
N ASP A 37 34.19 -21.08 -62.17
CA ASP A 37 34.80 -19.75 -62.05
C ASP A 37 35.18 -19.53 -60.58
N CYS A 38 36.47 -19.38 -60.27
CA CYS A 38 36.95 -19.43 -58.88
C CYS A 38 36.39 -18.32 -57.99
N CYS A 39 36.04 -17.15 -58.57
CA CYS A 39 35.33 -16.09 -57.86
C CYS A 39 33.88 -16.48 -57.51
N TYR A 40 33.19 -17.17 -58.42
CA TYR A 40 31.79 -17.58 -58.22
C TYR A 40 31.68 -18.65 -57.13
N ASP A 41 32.62 -19.59 -57.10
CA ASP A 41 32.68 -20.64 -56.09
C ASP A 41 33.01 -20.06 -54.70
N GLU A 42 33.92 -19.07 -54.62
CA GLU A 42 34.23 -18.35 -53.38
C GLU A 42 33.04 -17.53 -52.86
N TRP A 43 32.39 -16.73 -53.71
CA TRP A 43 31.18 -15.97 -53.31
C TRP A 43 30.04 -16.89 -52.88
N THR A 44 29.88 -18.03 -53.54
CA THR A 44 28.86 -19.03 -53.16
C THR A 44 29.19 -19.67 -51.80
N ALA A 45 30.47 -19.87 -51.48
CA ALA A 45 30.90 -20.37 -50.18
C ALA A 45 30.69 -19.31 -49.07
N GLU A 46 31.08 -18.06 -49.31
CA GLU A 46 30.86 -16.93 -48.39
C GLU A 46 29.38 -16.68 -48.14
N TYR A 47 28.54 -16.78 -49.19
CA TYR A 47 27.10 -16.67 -49.05
C TYR A 47 26.52 -17.75 -48.14
N LYS A 48 26.95 -19.01 -48.29
CA LYS A 48 26.49 -20.11 -47.41
C LYS A 48 26.90 -19.88 -45.95
N GLU A 49 28.10 -19.35 -45.72
CA GLU A 49 28.57 -19.02 -44.38
C GLU A 49 27.77 -17.87 -43.76
N ILE A 50 27.57 -16.78 -44.51
CA ILE A 50 26.83 -15.60 -44.05
C ILE A 50 25.35 -15.94 -43.84
N ASP A 51 24.73 -16.76 -44.70
CA ASP A 51 23.35 -17.23 -44.53
C ASP A 51 23.20 -18.12 -43.28
N ALA A 52 24.19 -18.99 -43.00
CA ALA A 52 24.20 -19.78 -41.77
C ALA A 52 24.32 -18.90 -40.50
N ARG A 53 25.22 -17.90 -40.52
CA ARG A 53 25.37 -16.92 -39.44
C ARG A 53 24.11 -16.06 -39.26
N TYR A 54 23.51 -15.60 -40.35
CA TYR A 54 22.24 -14.87 -40.33
C TYR A 54 21.13 -15.70 -39.70
N LYS A 55 20.92 -16.96 -40.14
CA LYS A 55 19.90 -17.86 -39.58
C LYS A 55 20.09 -18.08 -38.07
N LYS A 56 21.34 -18.12 -37.59
CA LYS A 56 21.63 -18.23 -36.15
C LYS A 56 21.30 -16.93 -35.41
N ALA A 57 21.69 -15.77 -35.95
CA ALA A 57 21.36 -14.48 -35.36
C ALA A 57 19.84 -14.23 -35.33
N ASP A 58 19.13 -14.59 -36.39
CA ASP A 58 17.68 -14.48 -36.50
C ASP A 58 16.94 -15.33 -35.45
N LYS A 59 17.36 -16.60 -35.26
CA LYS A 59 16.85 -17.45 -34.17
C LYS A 59 17.13 -16.87 -32.78
N THR A 60 18.31 -16.28 -32.59
CA THR A 60 18.70 -15.66 -31.31
C THR A 60 17.81 -14.45 -31.02
N VAL A 61 17.59 -13.58 -32.00
CA VAL A 61 16.69 -12.42 -31.87
C VAL A 61 15.25 -12.88 -31.57
N THR A 62 14.74 -13.92 -32.24
CA THR A 62 13.41 -14.47 -31.97
C THR A 62 13.30 -15.00 -30.54
N TYR A 63 14.28 -15.80 -30.09
CA TYR A 63 14.33 -16.30 -28.72
C TYR A 63 14.37 -15.17 -27.68
N LEU A 64 15.20 -14.15 -27.89
CA LEU A 64 15.30 -13.01 -26.99
C LEU A 64 14.01 -12.18 -26.96
N THR A 65 13.32 -12.07 -28.09
CA THR A 65 12.02 -11.39 -28.18
C THR A 65 10.95 -12.13 -27.38
N GLU A 66 10.89 -13.45 -27.49
CA GLU A 66 9.98 -14.30 -26.69
C GLU A 66 10.31 -14.24 -25.20
N ARG A 67 11.59 -14.35 -24.83
CA ARG A 67 12.06 -14.22 -23.44
C ARG A 67 11.66 -12.86 -22.86
N LEU A 68 11.83 -11.79 -23.62
CA LEU A 68 11.51 -10.43 -23.18
C LEU A 68 10.00 -10.24 -23.01
N SER A 69 9.16 -10.86 -23.83
CA SER A 69 7.70 -10.78 -23.68
C SER A 69 7.23 -11.47 -22.39
N HIS A 70 7.78 -12.64 -22.07
CA HIS A 70 7.51 -13.34 -20.80
C HIS A 70 7.94 -12.51 -19.59
N LEU A 71 9.16 -11.96 -19.62
CA LEU A 71 9.68 -11.13 -18.54
C LEU A 71 8.88 -9.83 -18.38
N THR A 72 8.42 -9.24 -19.48
CA THR A 72 7.52 -8.07 -19.45
C THR A 72 6.23 -8.38 -18.69
N ALA A 73 5.57 -9.49 -19.03
CA ALA A 73 4.32 -9.88 -18.38
C ALA A 73 4.51 -10.16 -16.88
N GLN A 74 5.62 -10.80 -16.50
CA GLN A 74 5.95 -11.08 -15.10
C GLN A 74 6.24 -9.79 -14.33
N ARG A 75 7.10 -8.92 -14.86
CA ARG A 75 7.42 -7.62 -14.27
C ARG A 75 6.17 -6.76 -14.08
N ASP A 76 5.31 -6.71 -15.10
CA ASP A 76 4.09 -5.90 -15.04
C ASP A 76 3.09 -6.46 -14.00
N MET A 77 3.04 -7.77 -13.81
CA MET A 77 2.30 -8.40 -12.70
C MET A 77 2.85 -7.94 -11.34
N TRP A 78 4.17 -8.01 -11.13
CA TRP A 78 4.78 -7.54 -9.88
C TRP A 78 4.56 -6.05 -9.65
N LYS A 79 4.59 -5.25 -10.73
CA LYS A 79 4.30 -3.82 -10.65
C LYS A 79 2.89 -3.56 -10.14
N ILE A 80 1.88 -4.20 -10.75
CA ILE A 80 0.48 -4.05 -10.32
C ILE A 80 0.35 -4.45 -8.85
N TRP A 81 0.98 -5.55 -8.45
CA TRP A 81 0.93 -6.03 -7.09
C TRP A 81 1.61 -5.08 -6.10
N LYS A 82 2.76 -4.51 -6.48
CA LYS A 82 3.46 -3.47 -5.72
C LYS A 82 2.59 -2.22 -5.58
N ASP A 83 2.02 -1.72 -6.68
CA ASP A 83 1.20 -0.52 -6.70
C ASP A 83 -0.03 -0.67 -5.78
N GLU A 84 -0.68 -1.83 -5.77
CA GLU A 84 -1.79 -2.12 -4.85
C GLU A 84 -1.33 -2.23 -3.40
N MET A 85 -0.17 -2.83 -3.14
CA MET A 85 0.40 -2.91 -1.80
C MET A 85 0.86 -1.55 -1.26
N ASP A 86 1.34 -0.66 -2.13
CA ASP A 86 1.68 0.73 -1.78
C ASP A 86 0.43 1.50 -1.33
N LYS A 87 -0.66 1.39 -2.10
CA LYS A 87 -1.96 1.95 -1.70
C LYS A 87 -2.42 1.39 -0.36
N ALA A 88 -2.29 0.08 -0.16
CA ALA A 88 -2.65 -0.58 1.08
C ALA A 88 -1.77 -0.10 2.26
N CYS A 89 -0.46 0.07 2.06
CA CYS A 89 0.45 0.67 3.05
C CYS A 89 0.00 2.08 3.44
N ASP A 90 -0.38 2.92 2.47
CA ASP A 90 -0.90 4.26 2.77
C ASP A 90 -2.20 4.23 3.58
N TYR A 91 -3.15 3.34 3.24
CA TYR A 91 -4.35 3.15 4.03
C TYR A 91 -4.04 2.65 5.44
N SER A 92 -3.12 1.70 5.58
CA SER A 92 -2.72 1.16 6.88
C SER A 92 -2.13 2.25 7.79
N LYS A 93 -1.27 3.12 7.25
CA LYS A 93 -0.73 4.29 7.95
C LYS A 93 -1.83 5.27 8.36
N LYS A 94 -2.78 5.55 7.45
CA LYS A 94 -3.94 6.41 7.76
C LYS A 94 -4.78 5.84 8.90
N ILE A 95 -5.08 4.54 8.89
CA ILE A 95 -5.82 3.86 9.96
C ILE A 95 -5.09 4.01 11.30
N CYS A 96 -3.79 3.72 11.34
CA CYS A 96 -3.00 3.87 12.57
C CYS A 96 -2.97 5.31 13.10
N ARG A 97 -2.82 6.29 12.20
CA ARG A 97 -2.88 7.72 12.58
C ARG A 97 -4.25 8.11 13.10
N GLN A 98 -5.33 7.66 12.46
CA GLN A 98 -6.69 7.95 12.92
C GLN A 98 -6.96 7.30 14.27
N LEU A 99 -6.52 6.06 14.49
CA LEU A 99 -6.59 5.39 15.79
C LEU A 99 -5.89 6.18 16.89
N GLU A 100 -4.69 6.71 16.61
CA GLU A 100 -3.95 7.55 17.56
C GLU A 100 -4.71 8.84 17.90
N ILE A 101 -5.24 9.53 16.89
CA ILE A 101 -6.06 10.73 17.06
C ILE A 101 -7.30 10.43 17.91
N VAL A 102 -8.02 9.36 17.59
CA VAL A 102 -9.23 8.96 18.31
C VAL A 102 -8.89 8.56 19.75
N LEU A 103 -7.82 7.81 19.99
CA LEU A 103 -7.34 7.48 21.34
C LEU A 103 -6.99 8.74 22.15
N HIS A 104 -6.34 9.72 21.53
CA HIS A 104 -6.01 10.98 22.17
C HIS A 104 -7.28 11.77 22.55
N HIS A 105 -8.24 11.88 21.63
CA HIS A 105 -9.53 12.51 21.93
C HIS A 105 -10.31 11.76 23.01
N ASN A 106 -10.30 10.44 22.97
CA ASN A 106 -10.93 9.60 23.97
C ASN A 106 -10.34 9.88 25.37
N ALA A 107 -9.01 9.94 25.49
CA ALA A 107 -8.34 10.28 26.74
C ALA A 107 -8.71 11.69 27.25
N ARG A 108 -8.80 12.68 26.36
CA ARG A 108 -9.25 14.03 26.71
C ARG A 108 -10.69 14.07 27.20
N ILE A 109 -11.60 13.35 26.53
CA ILE A 109 -13.00 13.24 26.94
C ILE A 109 -13.10 12.62 28.33
N SER A 110 -12.38 11.53 28.60
CA SER A 110 -12.38 10.89 29.92
C SER A 110 -11.82 11.80 31.02
N GLN A 111 -10.76 12.57 30.73
CA GLN A 111 -10.21 13.52 31.70
C GLN A 111 -11.20 14.66 32.00
N ASN A 112 -11.85 15.19 30.97
CA ASN A 112 -12.87 16.23 31.14
C ASN A 112 -14.09 15.70 31.88
N GLU A 113 -14.52 14.47 31.62
CA GLU A 113 -15.59 13.79 32.35
C GLU A 113 -15.28 13.74 33.85
N PHE A 114 -14.07 13.29 34.22
CA PHE A 114 -13.63 13.22 35.61
C PHE A 114 -13.67 14.58 36.33
N LEU A 115 -13.16 15.63 35.68
CA LEU A 115 -13.17 16.99 36.23
C LEU A 115 -14.59 17.54 36.35
N THR A 116 -15.42 17.31 35.33
CA THR A 116 -16.82 17.74 35.33
C THR A 116 -17.59 17.05 36.45
N LYS A 117 -17.38 15.74 36.66
CA LYS A 117 -18.00 14.99 37.76
C LYS A 117 -17.68 15.61 39.12
N ARG A 118 -16.41 15.99 39.33
CA ARG A 118 -15.97 16.65 40.55
C ARG A 118 -16.63 18.02 40.74
N ALA A 119 -16.74 18.81 39.67
CA ALA A 119 -17.40 20.11 39.71
C ALA A 119 -18.89 19.99 40.04
N ILE A 120 -19.60 19.03 39.41
CA ILE A 120 -21.02 18.80 39.69
C ILE A 120 -21.23 18.34 41.13
N ASN A 121 -20.39 17.44 41.65
CA ASN A 121 -20.48 17.03 43.05
C ASN A 121 -20.31 18.21 44.02
N LEU A 122 -19.37 19.11 43.74
CA LEU A 122 -19.18 20.32 44.55
C LEU A 122 -20.41 21.23 44.49
N LEU A 123 -20.95 21.49 43.29
CA LEU A 123 -22.16 22.29 43.11
C LEU A 123 -23.36 21.68 43.85
N PHE A 124 -23.54 20.36 43.77
CA PHE A 124 -24.58 19.65 44.49
C PHE A 124 -24.46 19.86 46.00
N CYS A 125 -23.26 19.72 46.56
CA CYS A 125 -23.03 19.96 47.98
C CYS A 125 -23.37 21.41 48.38
N MET A 126 -22.92 22.39 47.61
CA MET A 126 -23.22 23.81 47.88
C MET A 126 -24.72 24.10 47.85
N LEU A 127 -25.43 23.58 46.84
CA LEU A 127 -26.86 23.77 46.70
C LEU A 127 -27.63 23.08 47.83
N ARG A 128 -27.28 21.84 48.15
CA ARG A 128 -27.89 21.11 49.27
C ARG A 128 -27.73 21.88 50.58
N ASP A 129 -26.52 22.35 50.89
CA ASP A 129 -26.24 23.03 52.15
C ASP A 129 -26.97 24.37 52.26
N PHE A 130 -27.06 25.14 51.17
CA PHE A 130 -27.84 26.38 51.11
C PHE A 130 -29.33 26.13 51.29
N PHE A 131 -29.89 25.18 50.53
CA PHE A 131 -31.33 24.93 50.55
C PHE A 131 -31.83 24.20 51.79
N MET A 132 -30.98 23.43 52.47
CA MET A 132 -31.31 22.90 53.80
C MET A 132 -31.67 24.01 54.79
N GLN A 133 -30.99 25.16 54.73
CA GLN A 133 -31.30 26.29 55.61
C GLN A 133 -32.64 26.93 55.24
N ILE A 134 -32.93 27.03 53.94
CA ILE A 134 -34.22 27.53 53.43
C ILE A 134 -35.37 26.59 53.82
N ASP A 135 -35.17 25.28 53.77
CA ASP A 135 -36.18 24.30 54.21
C ASP A 135 -36.50 24.41 55.70
N LEU A 136 -35.49 24.66 56.54
CA LEU A 136 -35.70 24.94 57.95
C LEU A 136 -36.48 26.24 58.16
N LEU A 137 -36.18 27.27 57.36
CA LEU A 137 -36.89 28.55 57.40
C LEU A 137 -38.36 28.38 56.98
N LYS A 138 -38.63 27.56 55.95
CA LYS A 138 -39.98 27.21 55.51
C LYS A 138 -40.77 26.48 56.58
N LYS A 139 -40.17 25.49 57.24
CA LYS A 139 -40.82 24.79 58.37
C LYS A 139 -41.20 25.75 59.50
N LYS A 140 -40.32 26.70 59.84
CA LYS A 140 -40.62 27.73 60.86
C LYS A 140 -41.73 28.66 60.41
N TYR A 141 -41.70 29.12 59.16
CA TYR A 141 -42.74 29.94 58.57
C TYR A 141 -44.11 29.22 58.58
N ASP A 142 -44.17 27.97 58.11
CA ASP A 142 -45.42 27.20 58.05
C ASP A 142 -45.98 26.94 59.46
N SER A 143 -45.10 26.67 60.45
CA SER A 143 -45.50 26.55 61.85
C SER A 143 -46.10 27.85 62.40
N MET A 144 -45.48 28.99 62.13
CA MET A 144 -45.99 30.31 62.51
C MET A 144 -47.33 30.61 61.83
N ALA A 145 -47.41 30.41 60.51
CA ALA A 145 -48.63 30.65 59.74
C ALA A 145 -49.80 29.78 60.25
N ASN A 146 -49.53 28.52 60.62
CA ASN A 146 -50.53 27.65 61.24
C ASN A 146 -50.94 28.13 62.64
N CYS A 147 -50.01 28.59 63.46
CA CYS A 147 -50.32 29.17 64.77
C CYS A 147 -51.24 30.39 64.67
N ILE A 148 -50.93 31.30 63.73
CA ILE A 148 -51.77 32.49 63.46
C ILE A 148 -53.19 32.08 63.05
N LYS A 149 -53.32 31.10 62.16
CA LYS A 149 -54.64 30.56 61.77
C LYS A 149 -55.40 29.99 62.97
N CYS A 150 -54.73 29.27 63.88
CA CYS A 150 -55.37 28.71 65.07
C CYS A 150 -55.82 29.76 66.10
N LEU A 151 -55.18 30.93 66.15
CA LEU A 151 -55.54 32.00 67.08
C LEU A 151 -56.90 32.64 66.77
N ASN A 152 -57.41 32.52 65.53
CA ASN A 152 -58.70 33.10 65.08
C ASN A 152 -58.88 34.58 65.48
N ASN A 153 -57.79 35.36 65.50
CA ASN A 153 -57.84 36.76 65.90
C ASN A 153 -58.30 37.63 64.71
N PRO A 154 -59.38 38.42 64.84
CA PRO A 154 -59.91 39.26 63.77
C PRO A 154 -58.96 40.39 63.33
N ALA A 155 -57.91 40.70 64.11
CA ALA A 155 -56.86 41.64 63.71
C ALA A 155 -55.77 41.01 62.81
N LEU A 156 -55.75 39.67 62.68
CA LEU A 156 -54.76 38.90 61.91
C LEU A 156 -55.44 38.11 60.79
N VAL A 157 -56.42 38.74 60.13
CA VAL A 157 -57.14 38.17 59.00
C VAL A 157 -56.26 38.25 57.74
N SER A 158 -56.34 37.22 56.91
CA SER A 158 -55.63 37.15 55.63
C SER A 158 -55.91 38.36 54.73
N GLY A 159 -54.88 38.80 54.01
CA GLY A 159 -54.95 39.95 53.10
C GLY A 159 -55.04 41.33 53.76
N GLN A 160 -54.90 41.45 55.09
CA GLN A 160 -54.91 42.74 55.79
C GLN A 160 -53.70 42.94 56.71
N GLY A 161 -53.28 44.20 56.86
CA GLY A 161 -52.22 44.61 57.80
C GLY A 161 -50.95 43.78 57.66
N ILE A 162 -50.45 43.27 58.80
CA ILE A 162 -49.22 42.47 58.85
C ILE A 162 -49.34 41.14 58.10
N MET A 163 -50.54 40.60 57.91
CA MET A 163 -50.74 39.32 57.21
C MET A 163 -50.39 39.41 55.73
N VAL A 164 -50.56 40.57 55.09
CA VAL A 164 -50.13 40.78 53.69
C VAL A 164 -48.63 40.55 53.55
N LEU A 165 -47.83 41.06 54.50
CA LEU A 165 -46.37 40.91 54.49
C LEU A 165 -45.93 39.48 54.75
N ILE A 166 -46.63 38.78 55.65
CA ILE A 166 -46.36 37.36 55.95
C ILE A 166 -46.68 36.50 54.74
N GLU A 167 -47.83 36.71 54.08
CA GLU A 167 -48.23 35.98 52.88
C GLU A 167 -47.29 36.26 51.70
N ASP A 168 -46.85 37.50 51.49
CA ASP A 168 -45.85 37.85 50.47
C ASP A 168 -44.49 37.19 50.73
N TYR A 169 -44.06 37.17 52.00
CA TYR A 169 -42.85 36.45 52.39
C TYR A 169 -42.96 34.94 52.11
N GLY A 170 -44.11 34.33 52.43
CA GLY A 170 -44.39 32.93 52.11
C GLY A 170 -44.30 32.63 50.62
N LYS A 171 -44.90 33.47 49.77
CA LYS A 171 -44.83 33.33 48.30
C LYS A 171 -43.40 33.41 47.79
N LYS A 172 -42.59 34.35 48.31
CA LYS A 172 -41.17 34.46 47.96
C LYS A 172 -40.38 33.22 48.38
N LEU A 173 -40.68 32.68 49.57
CA LEU A 173 -40.04 31.46 50.06
C LEU A 173 -40.39 30.25 49.18
N ASP A 174 -41.65 30.13 48.77
CA ASP A 174 -42.09 29.07 47.85
C ASP A 174 -41.42 29.20 46.46
N ALA A 175 -41.26 30.41 45.94
CA ALA A 175 -40.54 30.65 44.68
C ALA A 175 -39.05 30.23 44.76
N VAL A 176 -38.40 30.49 45.90
CA VAL A 176 -37.02 30.07 46.15
C VAL A 176 -36.93 28.53 46.22
N ILE A 177 -37.90 27.87 46.86
CA ILE A 177 -37.99 26.40 46.92
C ILE A 177 -38.21 25.80 45.53
N GLN A 178 -39.06 26.39 44.68
CA GLN A 178 -39.23 25.92 43.31
C GLN A 178 -37.93 26.03 42.50
N THR A 179 -37.15 27.10 42.74
CA THR A 179 -35.84 27.28 42.11
C THR A 179 -34.87 26.17 42.53
N ARG A 180 -34.88 25.74 43.80
CA ARG A 180 -34.11 24.59 44.27
C ARG A 180 -34.43 23.34 43.46
N ASP A 181 -35.71 23.02 43.33
CA ASP A 181 -36.13 21.74 42.74
C ASP A 181 -35.69 21.65 41.29
N ALA A 182 -35.83 22.75 40.53
CA ALA A 182 -35.29 22.87 39.17
C ALA A 182 -33.75 22.72 39.12
N LEU A 183 -33.01 23.30 40.07
CA LEU A 183 -31.55 23.16 40.13
C LEU A 183 -31.11 21.73 40.48
N ILE A 184 -31.81 21.07 41.39
CA ILE A 184 -31.54 19.66 41.75
C ILE A 184 -31.82 18.75 40.55
N GLU A 185 -32.93 18.96 39.85
CA GLU A 185 -33.26 18.21 38.63
C GLU A 185 -32.17 18.37 37.56
N ALA A 186 -31.70 19.59 37.32
CA ALA A 186 -30.60 19.87 36.40
C ALA A 186 -29.30 19.15 36.79
N ILE A 187 -28.97 19.09 38.09
CA ILE A 187 -27.82 18.35 38.58
C ILE A 187 -27.97 16.85 38.33
N ILE A 188 -29.13 16.27 38.64
CA ILE A 188 -29.39 14.84 38.44
C ILE A 188 -29.21 14.47 36.96
N MET A 189 -29.76 15.28 36.05
CA MET A 189 -29.56 15.09 34.62
C MET A 189 -28.08 15.15 34.23
N ALA A 190 -27.34 16.14 34.73
CA ALA A 190 -25.94 16.30 34.40
C ALA A 190 -25.05 15.16 34.96
N ILE A 191 -25.34 14.67 36.17
CA ILE A 191 -24.71 13.44 36.73
C ILE A 191 -25.02 12.24 35.83
N GLY A 192 -26.26 12.10 35.37
CA GLY A 192 -26.67 11.03 34.45
C GLY A 192 -25.85 11.02 33.16
N ILE A 193 -25.68 12.18 32.53
CA ILE A 193 -24.89 12.35 31.31
C ILE A 193 -23.42 11.94 31.56
N ILE A 194 -22.82 12.44 32.63
CA ILE A 194 -21.41 12.14 32.98
C ILE A 194 -21.20 10.64 33.20
N ASN A 195 -22.09 9.99 33.96
CA ASN A 195 -21.99 8.56 34.19
C ASN A 195 -22.13 7.76 32.90
N ASN A 196 -22.97 8.21 31.97
CA ASN A 196 -23.12 7.58 30.66
C ASN A 196 -21.84 7.73 29.80
N ILE A 197 -21.22 8.92 29.81
CA ILE A 197 -19.92 9.15 29.17
C ILE A 197 -18.89 8.19 29.76
N ASN A 198 -18.73 8.14 31.09
CA ASN A 198 -17.78 7.26 31.74
C ASN A 198 -18.01 5.78 31.34
N LYS A 199 -19.25 5.30 31.39
CA LYS A 199 -19.60 3.92 31.04
C LYS A 199 -19.22 3.55 29.61
N ASN A 200 -19.45 4.43 28.65
CA ASN A 200 -19.25 4.13 27.23
C ASN A 200 -17.82 4.43 26.75
N VAL A 201 -17.22 5.53 27.22
CA VAL A 201 -15.89 5.98 26.80
C VAL A 201 -14.80 5.22 27.56
N GLY A 202 -15.03 4.97 28.86
CA GLY A 202 -14.05 4.38 29.76
C GLY A 202 -12.93 5.35 30.14
N HIS A 203 -12.35 5.18 31.33
CA HIS A 203 -11.20 5.97 31.77
C HIS A 203 -9.88 5.36 31.23
N PRO A 204 -8.82 6.15 30.96
CA PRO A 204 -7.53 5.66 30.45
C PRO A 204 -6.92 4.48 31.23
N SER A 205 -7.15 4.44 32.54
CA SER A 205 -6.65 3.42 33.47
C SER A 205 -7.60 2.23 33.69
N HIS A 206 -8.77 2.22 33.05
CA HIS A 206 -9.75 1.16 33.21
C HIS A 206 -9.88 0.33 31.92
N HIS A 207 -10.15 -0.96 32.09
CA HIS A 207 -10.28 -1.94 31.01
C HIS A 207 -11.75 -2.14 30.60
N PHE A 208 -12.43 -1.08 30.21
CA PHE A 208 -13.78 -1.16 29.64
C PHE A 208 -14.07 0.03 28.70
N GLY A 209 -15.19 -0.05 27.98
CA GLY A 209 -15.65 1.00 27.09
C GLY A 209 -14.83 1.14 25.81
N LEU A 210 -15.06 2.23 25.08
CA LEU A 210 -14.40 2.55 23.81
C LEU A 210 -12.87 2.57 23.94
N ASN A 211 -12.34 3.05 25.06
CA ASN A 211 -10.90 3.07 25.31
C ASN A 211 -10.25 1.69 25.18
N MET A 212 -10.90 0.65 25.71
CA MET A 212 -10.37 -0.72 25.62
C MET A 212 -10.40 -1.21 24.17
N VAL A 213 -11.52 -1.02 23.47
CA VAL A 213 -11.66 -1.43 22.06
C VAL A 213 -10.60 -0.78 21.19
N LEU A 214 -10.37 0.53 21.36
CA LEU A 214 -9.36 1.26 20.59
C LEU A 214 -7.92 0.81 20.89
N LYS A 215 -7.62 0.47 22.16
CA LYS A 215 -6.31 -0.08 22.53
C LYS A 215 -6.10 -1.48 21.94
N GLU A 216 -7.12 -2.33 21.97
CA GLU A 216 -7.08 -3.65 21.34
C GLU A 216 -6.89 -3.53 19.83
N TRP A 217 -7.58 -2.61 19.15
CA TRP A 217 -7.37 -2.36 17.73
C TRP A 217 -5.97 -1.85 17.44
N LYS A 218 -5.48 -0.87 18.21
CA LYS A 218 -4.11 -0.36 18.06
C LYS A 218 -3.07 -1.47 18.20
N LYS A 219 -3.28 -2.41 19.12
CA LYS A 219 -2.41 -3.58 19.35
C LYS A 219 -2.55 -4.62 18.23
N ALA A 220 -3.78 -4.98 17.85
CA ALA A 220 -4.06 -5.95 16.80
C ALA A 220 -3.48 -5.52 15.44
N PHE A 221 -3.54 -4.22 15.14
CA PHE A 221 -2.91 -3.66 13.96
C PHE A 221 -1.40 -3.43 14.12
N ASN A 222 -0.83 -3.56 15.32
CA ASN A 222 0.60 -3.27 15.58
C ASN A 222 1.02 -1.83 15.21
N CYS A 223 0.14 -0.85 15.40
CA CYS A 223 0.38 0.54 15.01
C CYS A 223 1.52 1.24 15.77
N ASP A 224 2.04 0.65 16.85
CA ASP A 224 3.15 1.21 17.63
C ASP A 224 4.52 0.98 17.00
N GLY A 225 4.61 0.23 15.89
CA GLY A 225 5.87 0.00 15.16
C GLY A 225 6.99 -0.61 16.01
N LYS A 226 6.66 -1.14 17.20
CA LYS A 226 7.65 -1.78 18.06
C LYS A 226 8.02 -3.08 17.37
N ASN A 227 9.28 -3.13 16.92
CA ASN A 227 10.04 -4.30 16.54
C ASN A 227 10.11 -5.31 17.69
N GLN A 228 8.97 -5.82 18.15
CA GLN A 228 8.94 -7.19 18.59
C GLN A 228 9.00 -7.98 17.29
N GLU A 229 10.23 -8.27 16.87
CA GLU A 229 10.52 -9.65 16.48
C GLU A 229 9.87 -10.49 17.56
N GLU A 230 8.62 -10.91 17.33
CA GLU A 230 8.06 -12.04 18.04
C GLU A 230 9.06 -13.15 17.76
N SER A 231 9.95 -13.38 18.73
CA SER A 231 10.62 -14.65 18.88
C SER A 231 9.54 -15.71 18.67
N GLU A 232 9.63 -16.43 17.56
CA GLU A 232 8.69 -17.49 17.16
C GLU A 232 8.64 -18.67 18.17
N GLU A 233 9.22 -18.52 19.37
CA GLU A 233 9.32 -19.52 20.43
C GLU A 233 8.10 -19.63 21.38
N LYS A 234 7.04 -18.82 21.23
CA LYS A 234 5.90 -18.86 22.18
C LYS A 234 4.51 -19.02 21.58
N ARG A 235 4.38 -19.54 20.36
CA ARG A 235 3.12 -20.19 19.96
C ARG A 235 3.14 -21.64 20.44
N LYS A 236 2.89 -21.85 21.74
CA LYS A 236 2.50 -23.17 22.24
C LYS A 236 1.15 -23.52 21.58
N PRO A 237 1.02 -24.63 20.87
CA PRO A 237 -0.29 -25.17 20.55
C PRO A 237 -0.85 -25.77 21.84
N GLU A 238 -1.87 -25.14 22.41
CA GLU A 238 -2.77 -25.87 23.30
C GLU A 238 -3.65 -26.77 22.42
N PHE A 239 -3.74 -28.04 22.84
CA PHE A 239 -4.49 -29.17 22.30
C PHE A 239 -3.81 -30.07 21.24
N GLY A 240 -3.37 -31.24 21.70
CA GLY A 240 -3.45 -32.49 20.94
C GLY A 240 -2.12 -33.17 20.59
N MET A 241 -1.88 -34.32 21.20
CA MET A 241 -0.93 -35.40 20.84
C MET A 241 -0.84 -35.65 19.31
N GLU A 242 0.24 -36.13 18.68
CA GLU A 242 1.27 -37.11 19.09
C GLU A 242 2.39 -37.13 18.02
N GLY A 243 3.62 -37.47 18.44
CA GLY A 243 4.82 -37.89 17.72
C GLY A 243 4.98 -37.69 16.19
N TYR A 244 6.11 -37.09 15.76
CA TYR A 244 7.20 -37.81 15.06
C TYR A 244 8.44 -36.89 14.89
N GLN A 245 9.58 -37.55 14.69
CA GLN A 245 10.96 -37.09 14.87
C GLN A 245 11.41 -35.81 14.15
N ARG A 246 12.30 -35.07 14.84
CA ARG A 246 13.32 -34.21 14.22
C ARG A 246 14.08 -35.00 13.15
N ASN A 247 14.18 -34.42 11.96
CA ASN A 247 15.40 -34.41 11.15
C ASN A 247 15.34 -33.14 10.29
N THR A 248 16.25 -32.20 10.53
CA THR A 248 16.54 -31.13 9.58
C THR A 248 17.52 -31.67 8.53
N PRO A 249 17.20 -31.55 7.24
CA PRO A 249 18.16 -31.20 6.24
C PRO A 249 17.89 -29.78 5.73
N GLU A 250 18.94 -29.17 5.24
CA GLU A 250 19.01 -27.82 4.70
C GLU A 250 17.93 -27.55 3.64
N GLY A 251 17.37 -26.34 3.67
CA GLY A 251 16.73 -25.71 2.52
C GLY A 251 15.38 -26.28 2.10
N GLU A 252 14.32 -25.92 2.82
CA GLU A 252 12.98 -25.65 2.29
C GLU A 252 12.10 -25.27 3.48
N PHE A 253 11.90 -23.96 3.67
CA PHE A 253 10.77 -23.51 4.47
C PHE A 253 9.55 -23.78 3.60
N GLU A 254 8.82 -24.85 3.92
CA GLU A 254 7.51 -25.12 3.36
C GLU A 254 6.68 -23.83 3.45
N ASP A 255 6.35 -23.29 2.28
CA ASP A 255 5.34 -22.25 2.11
C ASP A 255 3.99 -22.90 2.46
N THR A 256 3.74 -23.08 3.75
CA THR A 256 2.49 -23.65 4.27
C THR A 256 1.36 -22.63 4.12
N GLY A 257 0.98 -22.36 2.88
CA GLY A 257 -0.40 -22.21 2.37
C GLY A 257 -1.42 -21.33 3.09
N LEU A 258 -1.07 -20.55 4.11
CA LEU A 258 -2.01 -19.72 4.86
C LEU A 258 -1.44 -18.32 5.08
N GLU A 259 -1.81 -17.46 4.12
CA GLU A 259 -1.95 -16.01 4.18
C GLU A 259 -0.69 -15.15 4.36
N PRO A 260 -0.53 -14.08 3.56
CA PRO A 260 0.33 -12.98 3.98
C PRO A 260 -0.28 -12.35 5.24
N MET A 261 0.29 -12.69 6.40
CA MET A 261 -0.03 -11.99 7.64
C MET A 261 0.58 -10.59 7.57
N PHE A 262 -0.21 -9.63 7.08
CA PHE A 262 0.20 -8.25 6.96
C PHE A 262 0.32 -7.60 8.33
N LYS A 263 1.53 -7.21 8.72
CA LYS A 263 1.76 -6.29 9.84
C LYS A 263 1.49 -4.87 9.36
N PHE A 264 0.82 -4.04 10.16
CA PHE A 264 0.76 -2.61 9.82
C PHE A 264 2.04 -1.91 10.33
N PRO A 265 2.51 -0.89 9.59
CA PRO A 265 2.07 -0.55 8.24
C PRO A 265 2.51 -1.63 7.23
N ILE A 266 1.69 -1.89 6.21
CA ILE A 266 1.85 -3.06 5.30
C ILE A 266 3.23 -3.12 4.64
N CYS A 267 3.83 -1.96 4.38
CA CYS A 267 5.17 -1.77 3.85
C CYS A 267 6.30 -2.33 4.74
N ASP A 268 6.07 -2.48 6.05
CA ASP A 268 7.04 -3.10 6.95
C ASP A 268 6.96 -4.64 6.92
N SER A 269 5.95 -5.20 6.26
CA SER A 269 5.79 -6.66 6.15
C SER A 269 6.89 -7.30 5.29
N ARG A 270 7.32 -8.50 5.68
CA ARG A 270 8.30 -9.31 4.91
C ARG A 270 7.79 -9.59 3.49
N TYR A 271 6.49 -9.80 3.35
CA TYR A 271 5.87 -10.08 2.06
C TYR A 271 5.93 -8.89 1.11
N TYR A 272 5.66 -7.66 1.59
CA TYR A 272 5.83 -6.44 0.81
C TYR A 272 7.26 -6.33 0.25
N LYS A 273 8.26 -6.48 1.12
CA LYS A 273 9.68 -6.40 0.74
C LYS A 273 10.07 -7.46 -0.30
N LYS A 274 9.49 -8.67 -0.20
CA LYS A 274 9.71 -9.75 -1.20
C LYS A 274 9.17 -9.36 -2.58
N ILE A 275 7.99 -8.74 -2.65
CA ILE A 275 7.40 -8.28 -3.92
C ILE A 275 8.23 -7.13 -4.50
N GLU A 276 8.61 -6.17 -3.67
CA GLU A 276 9.46 -5.06 -4.10
C GLU A 276 10.80 -5.55 -4.66
N GLY A 277 11.44 -6.52 -3.98
CA GLY A 277 12.67 -7.16 -4.45
C GLY A 277 12.48 -7.82 -5.82
N LYS A 278 11.45 -8.68 -5.96
CA LYS A 278 11.16 -9.35 -7.25
C LYS A 278 10.87 -8.37 -8.38
N TYR A 279 10.13 -7.29 -8.10
CA TYR A 279 9.88 -6.26 -9.10
C TYR A 279 11.17 -5.56 -9.54
N SER A 280 12.07 -5.27 -8.59
CA SER A 280 13.38 -4.65 -8.87
C SER A 280 14.26 -5.58 -9.72
N GLU A 281 14.38 -6.85 -9.31
CA GLU A 281 15.14 -7.88 -10.03
C GLU A 281 14.64 -8.04 -11.47
N ASP A 282 13.33 -8.27 -11.68
CA ASP A 282 12.75 -8.43 -13.01
C ASP A 282 12.86 -7.14 -13.86
N THR A 283 12.90 -5.96 -13.23
CA THR A 283 13.11 -4.68 -13.92
C THR A 283 14.55 -4.53 -14.39
N GLU A 284 15.53 -4.94 -13.59
CA GLU A 284 16.94 -4.97 -13.96
C GLU A 284 17.18 -5.95 -15.11
N ASP A 285 16.69 -7.19 -14.97
CA ASP A 285 16.78 -8.22 -16.01
C ASP A 285 16.12 -7.76 -17.32
N PHE A 286 14.98 -7.08 -17.24
CA PHE A 286 14.29 -6.54 -18.42
C PHE A 286 15.15 -5.51 -19.15
N ASN A 287 15.81 -4.62 -18.39
CA ASN A 287 16.66 -3.57 -18.95
C ASN A 287 17.92 -4.17 -19.60
N GLU A 288 18.51 -5.19 -18.99
CA GLU A 288 19.67 -5.90 -19.55
C GLU A 288 19.29 -6.67 -20.82
N LEU A 289 18.22 -7.45 -20.78
CA LEU A 289 17.75 -8.24 -21.91
C LEU A 289 17.32 -7.35 -23.09
N SER A 290 16.69 -6.20 -22.82
CA SER A 290 16.34 -5.22 -23.85
C SER A 290 17.57 -4.65 -24.56
N LYS A 291 18.64 -4.35 -23.81
CA LYS A 291 19.91 -3.91 -24.40
C LYS A 291 20.54 -5.00 -25.25
N TRP A 292 20.51 -6.25 -24.77
CA TRP A 292 21.05 -7.38 -25.52
C TRP A 292 20.28 -7.64 -26.82
N LEU A 293 18.95 -7.64 -26.78
CA LEU A 293 18.09 -7.76 -27.95
C LEU A 293 18.41 -6.68 -29.00
N LEU A 294 18.62 -5.43 -28.59
CA LEU A 294 18.95 -4.33 -29.49
C LEU A 294 20.30 -4.55 -30.19
N ASN A 295 21.30 -5.07 -29.48
CA ASN A 295 22.60 -5.38 -30.06
C ASN A 295 22.53 -6.56 -31.04
N GLU A 296 21.82 -7.63 -30.68
CA GLU A 296 21.65 -8.79 -31.57
C GLU A 296 20.81 -8.45 -32.81
N THR A 297 19.82 -7.58 -32.67
CA THR A 297 19.01 -7.09 -33.80
C THR A 297 19.88 -6.35 -34.80
N LYS A 298 20.75 -5.45 -34.33
CA LYS A 298 21.73 -4.76 -35.19
C LYS A 298 22.67 -5.76 -35.88
N HIS A 299 23.16 -6.76 -35.15
CA HIS A 299 24.04 -7.78 -35.72
C HIS A 299 23.34 -8.59 -36.82
N ARG A 300 22.11 -9.05 -36.57
CA ARG A 300 21.26 -9.74 -37.54
C ARG A 300 21.02 -8.88 -38.79
N ASP A 301 20.68 -7.61 -38.62
CA ASP A 301 20.37 -6.72 -39.75
C ASP A 301 21.60 -6.44 -40.61
N ASN A 302 22.78 -6.30 -39.99
CA ASN A 302 24.04 -6.21 -40.73
C ASN A 302 24.32 -7.49 -41.54
N LEU A 303 24.15 -8.67 -40.94
CA LEU A 303 24.31 -9.95 -41.64
C LEU A 303 23.29 -10.12 -42.76
N LYS A 304 22.06 -9.64 -42.57
CA LYS A 304 21.01 -9.65 -43.60
C LYS A 304 21.41 -8.81 -44.80
N ALA A 305 21.91 -7.59 -44.56
CA ALA A 305 22.36 -6.71 -45.61
C ALA A 305 23.52 -7.32 -46.42
N LEU A 306 24.50 -7.93 -45.75
CA LEU A 306 25.61 -8.64 -46.41
C LEU A 306 25.12 -9.84 -47.22
N ARG A 307 24.21 -10.65 -46.65
CA ARG A 307 23.59 -11.80 -47.31
C ARG A 307 22.84 -11.38 -48.57
N ASP A 308 21.97 -10.37 -48.46
CA ASP A 308 21.12 -9.91 -49.55
C ASP A 308 21.97 -9.25 -50.66
N GLY A 309 23.05 -8.54 -50.27
CA GLY A 309 24.07 -8.03 -51.18
C GLY A 309 24.78 -9.13 -51.97
N LEU A 310 25.34 -10.13 -51.30
CA LEU A 310 25.99 -11.28 -51.97
C LEU A 310 25.02 -12.08 -52.84
N ASN A 311 23.79 -12.31 -52.38
CA ASN A 311 22.77 -13.00 -53.18
C ASN A 311 22.47 -12.23 -54.47
N SER A 312 22.43 -10.90 -54.42
CA SER A 312 22.18 -10.07 -55.59
C SER A 312 23.30 -10.17 -56.64
N VAL A 313 24.56 -10.26 -56.19
CA VAL A 313 25.74 -10.43 -57.05
C VAL A 313 25.78 -11.84 -57.66
N ILE A 314 25.53 -12.89 -56.86
CA ILE A 314 25.51 -14.29 -57.33
C ILE A 314 24.35 -14.54 -58.29
N SER A 315 23.20 -13.89 -58.07
CA SER A 315 22.01 -14.05 -58.91
C SER A 315 22.06 -13.27 -60.23
N ASP A 316 23.06 -12.39 -60.42
CA ASP A 316 23.25 -11.68 -61.68
C ASP A 316 23.56 -12.68 -62.81
N PRO A 317 22.75 -12.73 -63.88
CA PRO A 317 22.96 -13.64 -65.00
C PRO A 317 24.31 -13.44 -65.71
N ASN A 318 24.97 -12.30 -65.52
CA ASN A 318 26.30 -12.02 -66.06
C ASN A 318 27.44 -12.52 -65.17
N VAL A 319 27.17 -13.17 -64.04
CA VAL A 319 28.19 -13.68 -63.10
C VAL A 319 28.15 -15.20 -62.99
N ASP A 320 26.98 -15.81 -63.17
CA ASP A 320 26.78 -17.26 -63.19
C ASP A 320 27.45 -17.92 -64.43
N PRO A 321 28.50 -18.77 -64.25
CA PRO A 321 29.22 -19.41 -65.35
C PRO A 321 28.32 -20.30 -66.21
N SER A 322 27.28 -20.90 -65.61
CA SER A 322 26.34 -21.78 -66.31
C SER A 322 25.41 -21.02 -67.26
N LYS A 323 25.14 -19.74 -66.97
CA LYS A 323 24.34 -18.85 -67.83
C LYS A 323 25.19 -18.07 -68.83
N ARG A 324 26.44 -17.73 -68.49
CA ARG A 324 27.41 -17.14 -69.44
C ARG A 324 27.76 -18.08 -70.59
N CYS A 325 27.90 -19.38 -70.33
CA CYS A 325 28.27 -20.38 -71.32
C CYS A 325 27.07 -21.03 -72.03
N ALA A 326 25.83 -20.60 -71.75
CA ALA A 326 24.63 -21.04 -72.45
C ALA A 326 24.44 -20.26 -73.76
N LYS A 327 25.29 -20.52 -74.75
CA LYS A 327 25.04 -20.23 -76.16
C LYS A 327 25.50 -21.37 -77.04
#